data_AF-A0A2N7V117-F1
#
_entry.id   AF-A0A2N7V117-F1
#
_cell.length_a   1.000
_cell.length_b   1.000
_cell.length_c   1.000
_cell.angle_alpha   90.00
_cell.angle_beta   90.00
_cell.angle_gamma   90.00
#
_symmetry.space_group_name_H-M   'P 1'
#
loop_
_entity.id
_entity.type
_entity.pdbx_description
1 polymer ?
#
loop_
_entity_poly.entity_id
_entity_poly.type
_entity_poly.pdbx_seq_one_letter_code
_entity_poly.pdbx_strand_id
1 'polypeptide(L)'
;MRGLLSSLLQRAHLATVPQAPPAAGTACAVTHAQPRIEAGSTLHTLAGLDPLAAAAFADAFAAEVQRAIATCTLGKASTTQAQALEQIHSLKNTLSLTGSAELLNACDQLRGDVDGGEPGSALAQRYTAIATAAGLLVKNYRRTLPNDDTAPDA
;
A
#
# COMPACT_ATOMS: atom_id res chain seq x y z
N MET A 1 26.30 78.01 19.69
CA MET A 1 24.86 77.67 19.61
C MET A 1 24.71 76.17 19.84
N ARG A 2 23.85 75.79 20.82
CA ARG A 2 23.09 74.53 21.05
C ARG A 2 23.51 73.26 20.26
N GLY A 3 23.70 72.07 20.82
CA GLY A 3 23.44 71.45 22.13
C GLY A 3 24.07 70.02 22.09
N LEU A 4 24.68 69.50 23.15
CA LEU A 4 24.09 68.77 24.29
C LEU A 4 23.20 67.56 23.92
N LEU A 5 23.76 66.38 24.23
CA LEU A 5 23.16 65.20 24.90
C LEU A 5 22.44 64.11 24.08
N SER A 6 22.76 62.87 24.50
CA SER A 6 21.94 61.64 24.54
C SER A 6 22.17 60.65 23.39
N SER A 7 22.87 59.54 23.59
CA SER A 7 22.47 58.30 24.30
C SER A 7 21.56 57.37 23.47
N LEU A 8 22.03 56.13 23.32
CA LEU A 8 21.24 54.88 23.28
C LEU A 8 20.37 54.61 22.05
N LEU A 9 20.84 53.67 21.19
CA LEU A 9 20.13 52.48 20.67
C LEU A 9 20.58 52.14 19.25
N GLN A 10 21.65 51.33 19.11
CA GLN A 10 21.65 50.29 18.08
C GLN A 10 22.60 49.17 18.49
N ARG A 11 22.05 48.37 19.40
CA ARG A 11 22.59 47.10 19.89
C ARG A 11 22.30 46.02 18.85
N ALA A 12 23.31 45.17 18.64
CA ALA A 12 23.19 43.77 18.21
C ALA A 12 22.90 43.54 16.71
N HIS A 13 23.55 42.63 15.97
CA HIS A 13 24.25 41.41 16.33
C HIS A 13 25.40 41.13 15.34
N LEU A 14 26.61 40.94 15.87
CA LEU A 14 27.57 39.99 15.33
C LEU A 14 27.30 38.68 16.08
N ALA A 15 26.79 37.65 15.41
CA ALA A 15 26.65 36.31 15.96
C ALA A 15 27.12 35.31 14.91
N THR A 16 28.36 34.88 15.12
CA THR A 16 28.99 33.65 14.65
C THR A 16 27.99 32.51 14.44
N VAL A 17 27.94 31.98 13.22
CA VAL A 17 27.17 30.78 12.87
C VAL A 17 27.82 29.56 13.51
N PRO A 18 27.11 28.76 14.32
CA PRO A 18 27.59 27.45 14.78
C PRO A 18 27.41 26.42 13.67
N GLN A 19 28.47 25.70 13.30
CA GLN A 19 28.35 24.47 12.52
C GLN A 19 27.72 23.37 13.39
N ALA A 20 26.58 22.85 12.94
CA ALA A 20 25.98 21.64 13.47
C ALA A 20 26.69 20.38 12.90
N PRO A 21 26.81 19.29 13.67
CA PRO A 21 27.35 18.02 13.17
C PRO A 21 26.40 17.40 12.13
N PRO A 22 26.90 16.58 11.17
CA PRO A 22 26.04 15.94 10.20
C PRO A 22 25.17 14.91 10.92
N ALA A 23 23.85 15.03 10.77
CA ALA A 23 22.91 14.04 11.24
C ALA A 23 23.16 12.70 10.54
N ALA A 24 23.57 11.70 11.31
CA ALA A 24 23.47 10.30 10.94
C ALA A 24 21.99 9.99 10.70
N GLY A 25 21.62 9.93 9.43
CA GLY A 25 20.27 9.64 8.97
C GLY A 25 20.35 8.99 7.60
N THR A 26 21.16 7.94 7.46
CA THR A 26 21.01 6.99 6.36
C THR A 26 19.68 6.28 6.60
N ALA A 27 18.58 6.92 6.24
CA ALA A 27 17.34 6.21 6.01
C ALA A 27 17.67 5.18 4.93
N CYS A 28 17.80 3.91 5.34
CA CYS A 28 17.80 2.80 4.41
C CYS A 28 16.56 2.99 3.55
N ALA A 29 16.74 3.40 2.30
CA ALA A 29 15.69 3.36 1.32
C ALA A 29 15.36 1.89 1.12
N VAL A 30 14.39 1.39 1.89
CA VAL A 30 13.84 0.05 1.70
C VAL A 30 13.34 0.05 0.28
N THR A 31 14.06 -0.66 -0.59
CA THR A 31 13.67 -0.80 -1.99
C THR A 31 12.49 -1.76 -1.96
N HIS A 32 11.28 -1.22 -1.81
CA HIS A 32 10.07 -2.02 -1.83
C HIS A 32 9.97 -2.64 -3.23
N ALA A 33 10.24 -3.94 -3.33
CA ALA A 33 10.03 -4.69 -4.56
C ALA A 33 8.58 -4.50 -4.99
N GLN A 34 8.36 -4.25 -6.28
CA GLN A 34 7.02 -4.09 -6.80
C GLN A 34 6.30 -5.45 -6.81
N PRO A 35 5.02 -5.51 -6.40
CA PRO A 35 4.20 -6.71 -6.55
C PRO A 35 4.17 -7.21 -8.00
N ARG A 36 4.25 -8.53 -8.17
CA ARG A 36 4.16 -9.19 -9.49
C ARG A 36 3.29 -10.44 -9.42
N ILE A 37 2.67 -10.81 -10.53
CA ILE A 37 2.02 -12.13 -10.66
C ILE A 37 3.13 -13.17 -10.79
N GLU A 38 3.23 -14.08 -9.82
CA GLU A 38 4.28 -15.09 -9.82
C GLU A 38 3.98 -16.23 -10.80
N ALA A 39 5.05 -16.77 -11.39
CA ALA A 39 4.95 -17.98 -12.20
C ALA A 39 4.47 -19.15 -11.32
N GLY A 40 3.53 -19.94 -11.84
CA GLY A 40 2.89 -21.04 -11.11
C GLY A 40 1.81 -20.61 -10.10
N SER A 41 1.51 -19.31 -9.97
CA SER A 41 0.31 -18.85 -9.26
C SER A 41 -0.97 -19.34 -9.92
N THR A 42 -2.09 -19.37 -9.20
CA THR A 42 -3.40 -19.76 -9.76
C THR A 42 -3.74 -18.95 -11.01
N LEU A 43 -3.58 -17.63 -10.96
CA LEU A 43 -3.85 -16.75 -12.08
C LEU A 43 -2.91 -17.03 -13.27
N HIS A 44 -1.62 -17.23 -13.03
CA HIS A 44 -0.65 -17.55 -14.08
C HIS A 44 -0.93 -18.92 -14.73
N THR A 45 -1.18 -19.94 -13.92
CA THR A 45 -1.50 -21.29 -14.40
C THR A 45 -2.78 -21.27 -15.23
N LEU A 46 -3.81 -20.56 -14.77
CA LEU A 46 -5.06 -20.44 -15.52
C LEU A 46 -4.84 -19.76 -16.88
N ALA A 47 -4.02 -18.71 -16.94
CA ALA A 47 -3.69 -18.04 -18.20
C ALA A 47 -2.97 -18.94 -19.21
N GLY A 48 -2.20 -19.93 -18.75
CA GLY A 48 -1.56 -20.92 -19.62
C GLY A 48 -2.49 -22.02 -20.13
N LEU A 49 -3.61 -22.27 -19.43
CA LEU A 49 -4.57 -23.34 -19.75
C LEU A 49 -5.77 -22.82 -20.54
N ASP A 50 -6.37 -21.75 -20.06
CA ASP A 50 -7.54 -21.10 -20.65
C ASP A 50 -7.43 -19.57 -20.42
N PRO A 51 -6.90 -18.84 -21.42
CA PRO A 51 -6.71 -17.39 -21.32
C PRO A 51 -8.02 -16.60 -21.13
N LEU A 52 -9.17 -17.09 -21.62
CA LEU A 52 -10.47 -16.43 -21.46
C LEU A 52 -11.00 -16.64 -20.04
N ALA A 53 -10.87 -17.86 -19.50
CA ALA A 53 -11.18 -18.11 -18.09
C ALA A 53 -10.27 -17.31 -17.16
N ALA A 54 -8.98 -17.16 -17.50
CA ALA A 54 -8.05 -16.33 -16.74
C ALA A 54 -8.46 -14.84 -16.73
N ALA A 55 -8.97 -14.35 -17.86
CA ALA A 55 -9.53 -13.01 -17.97
C ALA A 55 -10.74 -12.82 -17.04
N ALA A 56 -11.73 -13.71 -17.12
CA ALA A 56 -12.90 -13.67 -16.25
C ALA A 56 -12.53 -13.80 -14.76
N PHE A 57 -11.55 -14.66 -14.45
CA PHE A 57 -11.03 -14.81 -13.10
C PHE A 57 -10.36 -13.52 -12.59
N ALA A 58 -9.55 -12.86 -13.41
CA ALA A 58 -8.92 -11.60 -13.04
C ALA A 58 -9.96 -10.48 -12.80
N ASP A 59 -11.05 -10.47 -13.57
CA ASP A 59 -12.17 -9.55 -13.37
C ASP A 59 -12.92 -9.85 -12.05
N ALA A 60 -13.18 -11.14 -11.75
CA ALA A 60 -13.76 -11.56 -10.48
C ALA A 60 -12.88 -11.24 -9.27
N PHE A 61 -11.56 -11.45 -9.38
CA PHE A 61 -10.59 -11.07 -8.37
C PHE A 61 -10.64 -9.57 -8.09
N ALA A 62 -10.66 -8.74 -9.14
CA ALA A 62 -10.74 -7.29 -8.99
C ALA A 62 -12.02 -6.86 -8.28
N ALA A 63 -13.16 -7.49 -8.60
CA ALA A 63 -14.43 -7.25 -7.93
C ALA A 63 -14.38 -7.63 -6.43
N GLU A 64 -13.75 -8.76 -6.08
CA GLU A 64 -13.60 -9.19 -4.69
C GLU A 64 -12.68 -8.25 -3.89
N VAL A 65 -11.59 -7.78 -4.49
CA VAL A 65 -10.72 -6.75 -3.88
C VAL A 65 -11.50 -5.45 -3.61
N GLN A 66 -12.32 -5.00 -4.57
CA GLN A 66 -13.14 -3.80 -4.37
C GLN A 66 -14.17 -3.99 -3.26
N ARG A 67 -14.80 -5.18 -3.18
CA ARG A 67 -15.69 -5.54 -2.08
C ARG A 67 -14.96 -5.48 -0.75
N ALA A 68 -13.79 -6.10 -0.65
CA ALA A 68 -12.97 -6.13 0.56
C ALA A 68 -12.59 -4.71 1.05
N ILE A 69 -12.31 -3.78 0.13
CA ILE A 69 -12.09 -2.36 0.46
C ILE A 69 -13.39 -1.71 0.97
N ALA A 70 -14.49 -1.87 0.24
CA ALA A 70 -15.78 -1.25 0.56
C ALA A 70 -16.35 -1.70 1.91
N THR A 71 -16.07 -2.94 2.32
CA THR A 71 -16.55 -3.50 3.59
C THR A 71 -15.54 -3.38 4.73
N CYS A 72 -14.37 -2.78 4.51
CA CYS A 72 -13.32 -2.66 5.52
C CYS A 72 -13.82 -1.90 6.76
N THR A 73 -13.59 -2.47 7.94
CA THR A 73 -13.99 -1.86 9.22
C THR A 73 -12.82 -1.52 10.14
N LEU A 74 -11.57 -1.81 9.77
CA LEU A 74 -10.39 -1.66 10.65
C LEU A 74 -10.27 -0.27 11.31
N GLY A 75 -10.78 0.78 10.67
CA GLY A 75 -10.76 2.16 11.19
C GLY A 75 -11.96 2.55 12.06
N LYS A 76 -12.94 1.66 12.24
CA LYS A 76 -14.13 1.91 13.05
C LYS A 76 -13.84 1.57 14.52
N ALA A 77 -14.27 2.44 15.43
CA ALA A 77 -14.08 2.24 16.87
C ALA A 77 -14.72 0.95 17.42
N SER A 78 -15.73 0.40 16.73
CA SER A 78 -16.42 -0.83 17.11
C SER A 78 -15.73 -2.11 16.62
N THR A 79 -14.69 -2.00 15.80
CA THR A 79 -14.02 -3.17 15.23
C THR A 79 -13.14 -3.81 16.28
N THR A 80 -13.39 -5.08 16.58
CA THR A 80 -12.57 -5.84 17.51
C THR A 80 -11.28 -6.32 16.84
N GLN A 81 -10.26 -6.64 17.64
CA GLN A 81 -9.03 -7.25 17.14
C GLN A 81 -9.30 -8.52 16.32
N ALA A 82 -10.20 -9.39 16.81
CA ALA A 82 -10.56 -10.62 16.11
C ALA A 82 -11.16 -10.35 14.72
N GLN A 83 -12.06 -9.35 14.61
CA GLN A 83 -12.64 -8.94 13.33
C GLN A 83 -11.61 -8.30 12.39
N ALA A 84 -10.64 -7.57 12.92
CA ALA A 84 -9.54 -7.01 12.12
C ALA A 84 -8.67 -8.14 11.54
N LEU A 85 -8.28 -9.11 12.37
CA LEU A 85 -7.50 -10.27 11.94
C LEU A 85 -8.25 -11.12 10.91
N GLU A 86 -9.55 -11.31 11.07
CA GLU A 86 -10.40 -12.03 10.12
C GLU A 86 -10.44 -11.34 8.75
N GLN A 87 -10.62 -10.02 8.72
CA GLN A 87 -10.60 -9.24 7.47
C GLN A 87 -9.24 -9.32 6.77
N ILE A 88 -8.13 -9.19 7.52
CA ILE A 88 -6.77 -9.32 6.97
C ILE A 88 -6.54 -10.72 6.41
N HIS A 89 -7.00 -11.76 7.12
CA HIS A 89 -6.88 -13.14 6.66
C HIS A 89 -7.70 -13.38 5.39
N SER A 90 -8.94 -12.90 5.34
CA SER A 90 -9.79 -12.97 4.14
C SER A 90 -9.11 -12.31 2.94
N LEU A 91 -8.58 -11.08 3.12
CA LEU A 91 -7.81 -10.41 2.08
C LEU A 91 -6.60 -11.25 1.65
N LYS A 92 -5.79 -11.75 2.59
CA LYS A 92 -4.59 -12.55 2.28
C LYS A 92 -4.93 -13.79 1.45
N ASN A 93 -6.03 -14.47 1.74
CA ASN A 93 -6.47 -15.65 0.99
C ASN A 93 -6.80 -15.29 -0.45
N THR A 94 -7.51 -14.18 -0.68
CA THR A 94 -7.73 -13.66 -2.04
C THR A 94 -6.39 -13.36 -2.72
N LEU A 95 -5.49 -12.63 -2.06
CA LEU A 95 -4.21 -12.22 -2.66
C LEU A 95 -3.28 -13.40 -2.98
N SER A 96 -3.39 -14.52 -2.26
CA SER A 96 -2.60 -15.73 -2.50
C SER A 96 -2.74 -16.28 -3.91
N LEU A 97 -3.87 -16.02 -4.58
CA LEU A 97 -4.16 -16.44 -5.95
C LEU A 97 -3.22 -15.79 -6.99
N THR A 98 -2.57 -14.68 -6.64
CA THR A 98 -1.57 -13.99 -7.46
C THR A 98 -0.15 -14.53 -7.27
N GLY A 99 0.09 -15.26 -6.17
CA GLY A 99 1.41 -15.69 -5.74
C GLY A 99 2.36 -14.57 -5.29
N SER A 100 1.99 -13.29 -5.35
CA SER A 100 2.90 -12.18 -5.03
C SER A 100 3.38 -12.23 -3.57
N ALA A 101 4.66 -12.54 -3.38
CA ALA A 101 5.28 -12.57 -2.06
C ALA A 101 5.25 -11.19 -1.39
N GLU A 102 5.39 -10.11 -2.17
CA GLU A 102 5.36 -8.74 -1.66
C GLU A 102 4.00 -8.40 -1.02
N LEU A 103 2.90 -8.78 -1.66
CA LEU A 103 1.55 -8.57 -1.12
C LEU A 103 1.27 -9.45 0.09
N LEU A 104 1.69 -10.72 0.06
CA LEU A 104 1.51 -11.66 1.17
C LEU A 104 2.29 -11.22 2.41
N ASN A 105 3.53 -10.79 2.23
CA ASN A 105 4.35 -10.23 3.30
C ASN A 105 3.74 -8.94 3.87
N ALA A 106 3.15 -8.09 3.02
CA ALA A 106 2.46 -6.90 3.49
C ALA A 106 1.22 -7.24 4.33
N CYS A 107 0.46 -8.29 3.98
CA CYS A 107 -0.63 -8.80 4.81
C CYS A 107 -0.13 -9.36 6.15
N ASP A 108 0.99 -10.08 6.15
CA ASP A 108 1.57 -10.62 7.38
C ASP A 108 2.13 -9.52 8.29
N GLN A 109 2.72 -8.47 7.74
CA GLN A 109 3.11 -7.27 8.50
C GLN A 109 1.88 -6.57 9.09
N LEU A 110 0.83 -6.36 8.28
CA LEU A 110 -0.41 -5.74 8.75
C LEU A 110 -1.07 -6.55 9.87
N ARG A 111 -0.97 -7.89 9.83
CA ARG A 111 -1.41 -8.75 10.93
C ARG A 111 -0.59 -8.50 12.19
N GLY A 112 0.74 -8.45 12.07
CA GLY A 112 1.63 -8.15 13.20
C GLY A 112 1.33 -6.77 13.83
N ASP A 113 0.97 -5.78 13.01
CA ASP A 113 0.58 -4.45 13.46
C ASP A 113 -0.71 -4.47 14.31
N VAL A 114 -1.68 -5.33 13.95
CA VAL A 114 -2.89 -5.53 14.76
C VAL A 114 -2.53 -6.10 16.13
N ASP A 115 -1.65 -7.10 16.16
CA ASP A 115 -1.19 -7.71 17.41
C ASP A 115 -0.34 -6.74 18.25
N GLY A 116 0.36 -5.79 17.60
CA GLY A 116 1.12 -4.71 18.22
C GLY A 116 0.29 -3.53 18.73
N GLY A 117 -1.03 -3.53 18.50
CA GLY A 117 -1.93 -2.47 18.98
C GLY A 117 -1.87 -1.17 18.16
N GLU A 118 -1.49 -1.25 16.88
CA GLU A 118 -1.48 -0.08 16.00
C GLU A 118 -2.87 0.59 15.88
N PRO A 119 -2.93 1.92 15.69
CA PRO A 119 -4.19 2.63 15.58
C PRO A 119 -5.05 2.12 14.41
N GLY A 120 -6.35 1.93 14.64
CA GLY A 120 -7.29 1.42 13.62
C GLY A 120 -7.31 2.22 12.32
N SER A 121 -7.10 3.54 12.37
CA SER A 121 -7.01 4.39 11.19
C SER A 121 -5.78 4.05 10.32
N ALA A 122 -4.63 3.80 10.96
CA ALA A 122 -3.40 3.40 10.28
C ALA A 122 -3.55 1.99 9.67
N LEU A 123 -4.17 1.07 10.42
CA LEU A 123 -4.50 -0.28 9.95
C LEU A 123 -5.42 -0.24 8.72
N ALA A 124 -6.48 0.57 8.74
CA ALA A 124 -7.39 0.72 7.61
C ALA A 124 -6.72 1.31 6.36
N GLN A 125 -5.83 2.29 6.55
CA GLN A 125 -5.05 2.87 5.46
C GLN A 125 -4.13 1.83 4.82
N ARG A 126 -3.38 1.07 5.63
CA ARG A 126 -2.48 0.02 5.14
C ARG A 126 -3.25 -1.11 4.46
N TYR A 127 -4.35 -1.57 5.04
CA TYR A 127 -5.25 -2.55 4.42
C TYR A 127 -5.72 -2.11 3.04
N THR A 128 -6.22 -0.87 2.94
CA THR A 128 -6.73 -0.32 1.68
C THR A 128 -5.62 -0.17 0.65
N ALA A 129 -4.42 0.23 1.06
CA ALA A 129 -3.25 0.34 0.19
C ALA A 129 -2.84 -1.02 -0.39
N ILE A 130 -2.78 -2.07 0.45
CA ILE A 130 -2.45 -3.44 0.02
C ILE A 130 -3.51 -3.96 -0.96
N ALA A 131 -4.79 -3.84 -0.62
CA ALA A 131 -5.88 -4.26 -1.49
C ALA A 131 -5.87 -3.51 -2.82
N THR A 132 -5.65 -2.19 -2.80
CA THR A 132 -5.54 -1.38 -4.02
C THR A 132 -4.36 -1.79 -4.89
N ALA A 133 -3.19 -2.05 -4.28
CA ALA A 133 -2.01 -2.51 -5.01
C ALA A 133 -2.28 -3.85 -5.71
N ALA A 134 -2.95 -4.80 -5.03
CA ALA A 134 -3.36 -6.06 -5.62
C ALA A 134 -4.35 -5.89 -6.78
N GLY A 135 -5.36 -5.03 -6.60
CA GLY A 135 -6.32 -4.72 -7.65
C GLY A 135 -5.65 -4.11 -8.89
N LEU A 136 -4.69 -3.21 -8.70
CA LEU A 136 -3.91 -2.62 -9.79
C LEU A 136 -3.01 -3.65 -10.48
N LEU A 137 -2.37 -4.52 -9.72
CA LEU A 137 -1.54 -5.62 -10.24
C LEU A 137 -2.38 -6.52 -11.17
N VAL A 138 -3.51 -7.02 -10.69
CA VAL A 138 -4.37 -7.91 -11.48
C VAL A 138 -5.02 -7.18 -12.65
N LYS A 139 -5.43 -5.91 -12.48
CA LYS A 139 -5.94 -5.10 -13.60
C LYS A 139 -4.89 -4.92 -14.70
N ASN A 140 -3.63 -4.70 -14.34
CA ASN A 140 -2.55 -4.60 -15.32
C ASN A 140 -2.30 -5.93 -16.03
N TYR A 141 -2.32 -7.04 -15.29
CA TYR A 141 -2.21 -8.39 -15.85
C TYR A 141 -3.39 -8.74 -16.78
N ARG A 142 -4.63 -8.39 -16.40
CA ARG A 142 -5.84 -8.60 -17.22
C ARG A 142 -5.72 -8.01 -18.62
N ARG A 143 -5.01 -6.89 -18.79
CA ARG A 143 -4.77 -6.25 -20.10
C ARG A 143 -3.84 -7.04 -21.01
N THR A 144 -3.09 -8.02 -20.49
CA THR A 144 -2.25 -8.92 -21.30
C THR A 144 -3.00 -10.17 -21.74
N LEU A 145 -4.22 -10.38 -21.25
CA LEU A 145 -5.07 -11.51 -21.60
C LEU A 145 -6.03 -11.13 -22.74
N PRO A 146 -6.49 -12.09 -23.56
CA PRO A 146 -7.44 -11.82 -24.63
C PRO A 146 -8.74 -11.23 -24.10
N ASN A 147 -9.42 -10.48 -24.95
CA ASN A 147 -10.79 -10.04 -24.72
C ASN A 147 -11.75 -10.99 -25.42
N ASP A 148 -12.95 -11.11 -24.87
CA ASP A 148 -14.03 -11.93 -25.43
C ASP A 148 -14.49 -11.41 -26.82
N ASP A 149 -14.07 -10.19 -27.20
CA ASP A 149 -14.44 -9.50 -28.44
C ASP A 149 -13.78 -10.04 -29.73
N THR A 150 -13.17 -11.23 -29.72
CA THR A 150 -12.95 -11.94 -30.98
C THR A 150 -14.27 -12.53 -31.47
N ALA A 151 -15.13 -11.65 -31.99
CA ALA A 151 -16.22 -12.05 -32.87
C ALA A 151 -15.64 -12.96 -33.99
N PRO A 152 -16.35 -14.02 -34.40
CA PRO A 152 -15.97 -14.72 -35.61
C PRO A 152 -16.19 -13.76 -36.78
N ASP A 153 -15.11 -13.34 -37.44
CA ASP A 153 -15.18 -12.85 -38.81
C ASP A 153 -15.72 -14.00 -39.67
N ALA A 154 -17.01 -13.93 -40.04
CA ALA A 154 -17.65 -14.72 -41.08
C ALA A 154 -18.79 -13.93 -41.71
#